data_AF-Q2G642-F1
#
_entry.id   AF-Q2G642-F1
#
_cell.length_a   1.000
_cell.length_b   1.000
_cell.length_c   1.000
_cell.angle_alpha   90.00
_cell.angle_beta   90.00
_cell.angle_gamma   90.00
#
_symmetry.space_group_name_H-M   'P 1'
#
loop_
_entity.id
_entity.type
_entity.pdbx_description
1 polymer ?
#
loop_
_entity_poly.entity_id
_entity_poly.type
_entity_poly.pdbx_seq_one_letter_code
_entity_poly.pdbx_strand_id
1 'polypeptide(L)'
;MLSDTMHDRPPRIELCQPPEPGSGSVEAIDQQILFLLSQRFGLAREHDQVALQNDDARTAQLASIRRKAFELGIPVSLVTDFWDRMLDASAAMREQARKT
;
A
#
# COMPACT_ATOMS: atom_id res chain seq x y z
N MET A 1 -16.15 26.26 -25.27
CA MET A 1 -16.67 24.93 -24.95
C MET A 1 -15.73 23.90 -25.54
N LEU A 2 -15.14 23.05 -24.68
CA LEU A 2 -14.79 21.63 -24.89
C LEU A 2 -13.80 21.27 -23.78
N SER A 3 -14.35 20.72 -22.71
CA SER A 3 -13.64 20.18 -21.56
C SER A 3 -12.97 18.88 -21.98
N ASP A 4 -11.63 18.83 -21.93
CA ASP A 4 -10.91 17.57 -22.07
C ASP A 4 -10.95 16.86 -20.73
N THR A 5 -11.72 15.78 -20.68
CA THR A 5 -11.96 15.00 -19.47
C THR A 5 -10.78 14.03 -19.36
N MET A 6 -9.74 14.43 -18.63
CA MET A 6 -8.71 13.47 -18.21
C MET A 6 -9.42 12.34 -17.48
N HIS A 7 -9.51 11.19 -18.14
CA HIS A 7 -9.91 9.95 -17.52
C HIS A 7 -8.90 9.67 -16.41
N ASP A 8 -9.35 9.81 -15.17
CA ASP A 8 -8.64 9.39 -13.96
C ASP A 8 -8.62 7.86 -13.88
N ARG A 9 -8.01 7.24 -14.91
CA ARG A 9 -7.73 5.82 -14.94
C ARG A 9 -6.39 5.64 -14.23
N PRO A 10 -6.32 4.89 -13.11
CA PRO A 10 -5.03 4.64 -12.48
C PRO A 10 -4.09 4.02 -13.52
N PRO A 11 -2.84 4.54 -13.64
CA PRO A 11 -1.90 4.08 -14.65
C PRO A 11 -1.73 2.56 -14.53
N ARG A 12 -1.65 1.87 -15.68
CA ARG A 12 -1.39 0.43 -15.71
C ARG A 12 -0.06 0.14 -15.02
N ILE A 13 -0.06 -0.83 -14.11
CA ILE A 13 1.07 -1.22 -13.26
C ILE A 13 2.33 -1.53 -14.10
N GLU A 14 2.15 -1.99 -15.34
CA GLU A 14 3.21 -2.34 -16.31
C GLU A 14 4.16 -1.18 -16.68
N LEU A 15 3.79 0.09 -16.42
CA LEU A 15 4.62 1.26 -16.73
C LEU A 15 5.32 1.87 -15.52
N CYS A 16 5.06 1.38 -14.32
CA CYS A 16 5.75 1.86 -13.13
C CYS A 16 7.06 1.08 -13.00
N GLN A 17 8.11 1.54 -13.70
CA GLN A 17 9.45 1.00 -13.43
C GLN A 17 9.86 1.43 -12.01
N PRO A 18 10.49 0.56 -11.21
CA PRO A 18 11.05 0.99 -9.94
C PRO A 18 12.05 2.12 -10.19
N PRO A 19 12.05 3.19 -9.37
CA PRO A 19 13.06 4.23 -9.49
C PRO A 19 14.46 3.62 -9.38
N GLU A 20 15.37 4.04 -10.26
CA GLU A 20 16.75 3.57 -10.25
C GLU A 20 17.39 3.82 -8.86
N PRO A 21 18.11 2.84 -8.29
CA PRO A 21 18.76 2.98 -6.98
C PRO A 21 19.94 3.95 -7.10
N GLY A 22 19.68 5.25 -7.14
CA GLY A 22 20.68 6.23 -7.58
C GLY A 22 20.54 7.67 -7.09
N SER A 23 19.53 8.02 -6.28
CA SER A 23 19.57 9.32 -5.60
C SER A 23 19.13 9.16 -4.16
N GLY A 24 20.00 9.48 -3.21
CA GLY A 24 19.70 9.48 -1.78
C GLY A 24 18.76 10.63 -1.38
N SER A 25 17.79 10.98 -2.23
CA SER A 25 16.79 12.00 -1.97
C SER A 25 15.56 11.37 -1.31
N VAL A 26 14.89 12.18 -0.48
CA VAL A 26 13.59 11.81 0.11
C VAL A 26 12.57 11.52 -1.00
N GLU A 27 12.60 12.29 -2.09
CA GLU A 27 11.70 12.11 -3.23
C GLU A 27 11.83 10.73 -3.89
N ALA A 28 13.05 10.21 -4.07
CA ALA A 28 13.24 8.87 -4.64
C ALA A 28 12.70 7.78 -3.70
N ILE A 29 12.86 7.97 -2.38
CA ILE A 29 12.27 7.08 -1.38
C ILE A 29 10.74 7.13 -1.45
N ASP A 30 10.15 8.32 -1.57
CA ASP A 30 8.70 8.50 -1.67
C ASP A 30 8.14 7.82 -2.92
N GLN A 31 8.82 7.96 -4.07
CA GLN A 31 8.44 7.26 -5.30
C GLN A 31 8.55 5.74 -5.14
N GLN A 32 9.58 5.24 -4.46
CA GLN A 32 9.73 3.82 -4.16
C GLN A 32 8.61 3.32 -3.23
N ILE A 33 8.18 4.11 -2.24
CA ILE A 33 7.05 3.78 -1.35
C ILE A 33 5.77 3.64 -2.19
N LEU A 34 5.49 4.59 -3.09
CA LEU A 34 4.32 4.55 -3.96
C LEU A 34 4.33 3.32 -4.87
N PHE A 35 5.50 2.99 -5.44
CA PHE A 35 5.66 1.80 -6.26
C PHE A 35 5.43 0.49 -5.47
N LEU A 36 5.92 0.39 -4.23
CA LEU A 36 5.68 -0.77 -3.38
C LEU A 36 4.21 -0.89 -2.97
N LEU A 37 3.55 0.24 -2.70
CA LEU A 37 2.11 0.25 -2.41
C LEU A 37 1.32 -0.25 -3.62
N SER A 38 1.62 0.18 -4.84
CA SER A 38 0.91 -0.27 -6.04
C SER A 38 0.98 -1.79 -6.20
N GLN A 39 2.16 -2.39 -6.00
CA GLN A 39 2.34 -3.84 -6.01
C GLN A 39 1.55 -4.54 -4.91
N ARG A 40 1.61 -4.04 -3.67
CA ARG A 40 0.88 -4.62 -2.54
C ARG A 40 -0.63 -4.66 -2.79
N PHE A 41 -1.20 -3.56 -3.30
CA PHE A 41 -2.62 -3.49 -3.63
C PHE A 41 -2.98 -4.32 -4.86
N GLY A 42 -2.07 -4.47 -5.85
CA GLY A 42 -2.22 -5.43 -6.95
C GLY A 42 -2.35 -6.86 -6.43
N LEU A 43 -1.40 -7.30 -5.60
CA LEU A 43 -1.40 -8.65 -5.00
C LEU A 43 -2.63 -8.89 -4.11
N ALA A 44 -3.08 -7.89 -3.35
CA ALA A 44 -4.26 -8.01 -2.50
C ALA A 44 -5.59 -8.14 -3.27
N ARG A 45 -5.61 -7.77 -4.56
CA ARG A 45 -6.75 -7.98 -5.46
C ARG A 45 -6.74 -9.38 -6.07
N GLU A 46 -5.55 -9.89 -6.40
CA GLU A 46 -5.37 -11.20 -7.04
C GLU A 46 -5.51 -12.34 -6.04
N HIS A 47 -4.98 -12.16 -4.83
CA HIS A 47 -5.11 -13.11 -3.75
C HIS A 47 -6.25 -12.67 -2.84
N ASP A 48 -7.30 -13.50 -2.77
CA ASP A 48 -8.37 -13.36 -1.78
C ASP A 48 -7.78 -13.60 -0.37
N GLN A 49 -7.15 -12.57 0.19
CA GLN A 49 -6.54 -12.63 1.51
C GLN A 49 -7.63 -12.58 2.58
N VAL A 50 -8.38 -13.68 2.69
CA VAL A 50 -9.33 -13.97 3.78
C VAL A 50 -8.62 -13.91 5.14
N ALA A 51 -7.30 -14.16 5.17
CA ALA A 51 -6.48 -14.14 6.38
C ALA A 51 -6.47 -12.79 7.13
N LEU A 52 -6.74 -11.66 6.47
CA LEU A 52 -6.80 -10.33 7.12
C LEU A 52 -8.18 -9.99 7.72
N GLN A 53 -9.17 -10.88 7.59
CA GLN A 53 -10.47 -10.75 8.27
C GLN A 53 -10.47 -11.39 9.67
N ASN A 54 -9.35 -12.01 10.08
CA ASN A 54 -9.17 -12.52 11.43
C ASN A 54 -8.39 -11.50 12.27
N ASP A 55 -9.01 -10.99 13.33
CA ASP A 55 -8.43 -10.02 14.26
C ASP A 55 -7.11 -10.50 14.91
N ASP A 56 -6.97 -11.82 15.14
CA ASP A 56 -5.75 -12.41 15.69
C ASP A 56 -4.60 -12.34 14.68
N ALA A 57 -4.89 -12.61 13.40
CA ALA A 57 -3.90 -12.54 12.33
C ALA A 57 -3.47 -11.09 12.06
N ARG A 58 -4.41 -10.14 12.12
CA ARG A 58 -4.13 -8.69 12.06
C ARG A 58 -3.22 -8.27 13.22
N THR A 59 -3.55 -8.69 14.44
CA THR A 59 -2.78 -8.36 15.65
C THR A 59 -1.35 -8.90 15.57
N ALA A 60 -1.18 -10.16 15.14
CA ALA A 60 0.13 -10.77 14.95
C ALA A 60 0.97 -10.05 13.88
N GLN A 61 0.35 -9.64 12.78
CA GLN A 61 1.03 -8.87 11.74
C GLN A 61 1.47 -7.49 12.26
N LEU A 62 0.60 -6.77 12.95
CA LEU A 62 0.94 -5.47 13.55
C LEU A 62 2.07 -5.59 14.56
N ALA A 63 2.07 -6.62 15.41
CA ALA A 63 3.15 -6.87 16.35
C ALA A 63 4.51 -7.07 15.64
N SER A 64 4.52 -7.87 14.56
CA SER A 64 5.72 -8.09 13.76
C SER A 64 6.25 -6.80 13.13
N ILE A 65 5.36 -6.01 12.53
CA ILE A 65 5.70 -4.73 11.88
C ILE A 65 6.19 -3.69 12.89
N ARG A 66 5.55 -3.58 14.06
CA ARG A 66 5.97 -2.68 15.15
C ARG A 66 7.38 -3.01 15.64
N ARG A 67 7.67 -4.30 15.84
CA ARG A 67 9.03 -4.74 16.21
C ARG A 67 10.05 -4.34 15.14
N LYS A 68 9.71 -4.54 13.87
CA LYS A 68 10.62 -4.18 12.77
C LYS A 68 10.85 -2.68 12.66
N ALA A 69 9.82 -1.86 12.86
CA ALA A 69 9.95 -0.41 12.91
C ALA A 69 10.90 0.06 14.00
N PHE A 70 10.77 -0.53 15.20
CA PHE A 70 11.66 -0.25 16.32
C PHE A 70 13.12 -0.59 15.99
N GLU A 71 13.38 -1.78 15.42
CA GLU A 71 14.73 -2.19 15.00
C GLU A 71 15.36 -1.24 13.97
N LEU A 72 14.53 -0.62 13.12
CA LEU A 72 14.95 0.31 12.08
C LEU A 72 15.00 1.78 12.54
N GLY A 73 14.66 2.08 13.80
CA GLY A 73 14.62 3.45 14.32
C GLY A 73 13.47 4.31 13.77
N ILE A 74 12.43 3.68 13.20
CA ILE A 74 11.25 4.37 12.68
C ILE A 74 10.23 4.56 13.81
N PRO A 75 9.56 5.72 13.92
CA PRO A 75 8.52 5.92 14.93
C PRO A 75 7.42 4.83 14.85
N VAL A 76 7.32 4.03 15.91
CA VAL A 76 6.42 2.87 15.95
C VAL A 76 4.94 3.29 15.85
N SER A 77 4.59 4.46 16.40
CA SER A 77 3.24 5.03 16.27
C SER A 77 2.89 5.34 14.82
N LEU A 78 3.78 6.03 14.09
CA LEU A 78 3.60 6.32 12.67
C LEU A 78 3.39 5.04 11.86
N VAL A 79 4.24 4.03 12.08
CA VAL A 79 4.13 2.76 11.37
C VAL A 79 2.81 2.05 11.68
N THR A 80 2.38 2.09 12.94
CA THR A 80 1.10 1.49 13.36
C THR A 80 -0.07 2.14 12.64
N ASP A 81 -0.17 3.48 12.69
CA ASP A 81 -1.27 4.22 12.08
C ASP A 81 -1.30 4.04 10.56
N PHE A 82 -0.13 4.03 9.94
CA PHE A 82 0.01 3.77 8.51
C PHE A 82 -0.43 2.36 8.13
N TRP A 83 0.00 1.34 8.86
CA TRP A 83 -0.38 -0.05 8.57
C TRP A 83 -1.87 -0.29 8.75
N ASP A 84 -2.48 0.27 9.79
CA ASP A 84 -3.93 0.15 10.03
C ASP A 84 -4.73 0.78 8.88
N ARG A 85 -4.41 2.02 8.50
CA ARG A 85 -5.07 2.70 7.37
C ARG A 85 -4.90 1.94 6.05
N MET A 86 -3.73 1.35 5.84
CA MET A 86 -3.44 0.57 4.63
C MET A 86 -4.27 -0.71 4.56
N LEU A 87 -4.47 -1.39 5.69
CA LEU A 87 -5.33 -2.57 5.79
C LEU A 87 -6.80 -2.21 5.57
N ASP A 88 -7.28 -1.13 6.18
CA ASP A 88 -8.65 -0.64 5.99
C ASP A 88 -8.90 -0.27 4.52
N ALA A 89 -7.96 0.42 3.86
CA ALA A 89 -8.03 0.72 2.43
C ALA A 89 -8.06 -0.54 1.56
N SER A 90 -7.29 -1.58 1.93
CA SER A 90 -7.28 -2.86 1.22
C SER A 90 -8.64 -3.56 1.29
N ALA A 91 -9.28 -3.53 2.47
CA ALA A 91 -10.61 -4.08 2.66
C ALA A 91 -11.68 -3.29 1.88
N ALA A 92 -11.63 -1.96 1.92
CA ALA A 92 -12.57 -1.10 1.21
C ALA A 92 -12.52 -1.29 -0.31
N MET A 93 -11.31 -1.35 -0.89
CA MET A 93 -11.13 -1.62 -2.33
C MET A 93 -11.70 -2.96 -2.75
N ARG A 94 -11.55 -4.00 -1.92
CA ARG A 94 -12.12 -5.32 -2.19
C ARG A 94 -13.64 -5.27 -2.22
N GLU A 95 -14.26 -4.63 -1.25
CA GLU A 95 -15.72 -4.51 -1.21
C GLU A 95 -16.27 -3.70 -2.39
N GLN A 96 -15.55 -2.68 -2.87
CA GLN A 96 -15.90 -1.96 -4.09
C GLN A 96 -15.81 -2.86 -5.32
N ALA A 97 -14.75 -3.67 -5.44
CA ALA A 97 -14.58 -4.60 -6.56
C ALA A 97 -15.67 -5.67 -6.62
N ARG A 98 -16.26 -6.06 -5.48
CA ARG A 98 -17.38 -7.02 -5.42
C ARG A 98 -18.72 -6.43 -5.88
N LYS A 99 -18.85 -5.11 -5.90
CA LYS A 99 -20.08 -4.38 -6.26
C LYS A 99 -20.14 -3.99 -7.74
N THR A 100 -19.08 -4.22 -8.50
CA THR A 100 -18.94 -3.86 -9.93
C THR A 100 -19.03 -5.10 -10.78
#